data_AF-A0A377G9B5-F1
#
_entry.id   AF-A0A377G9B5-F1
#
_cell.length_a   1.000
_cell.length_b   1.000
_cell.length_c   1.000
_cell.angle_alpha   90.00
_cell.angle_beta   90.00
_cell.angle_gamma   90.00
#
_symmetry.space_group_name_H-M   'P 1'
#
loop_
_entity.id
_entity.type
_entity.pdbx_description
1 polymer ?
#
loop_
_entity_poly.entity_id
_entity_poly.type
_entity_poly.pdbx_seq_one_letter_code
_entity_poly.pdbx_strand_id
1 'polypeptide(L)'
;MNKYEREQLQKIAKALTSTEDLTQEARLDLVFSALFELDKIQKGQLDGLSEEQLEEVFSGDITKTLIAQISATKDTDNTGIKDVRSILSNVMRNPWRFGLSGKMQLNSFFHPYAETSIAPNLSEIANEPEVSRLLVLKRNWIARNIFPEQYSDKEPENAQIFVDALRKGDYARASEFASWICKKYSDPLLNPGRELPAADNLIPCAAYELAQTDVRAEDLTAIVHFMDHAKDGDALYSATTMWSGLQSMHNRLWALTKKYPEEHPQQILQMMRAEHEEFLNKPNPFKSLIEGCDFVEVVDLSAHFTPDKINAFANQNRDSLTANLIVLNTDEATLQDIEVLVDIKNRIFEYIHYLENHRSDKTSVTFNNRLNAANEMLTVLQKGGTIKGDVIPAIKEQMAVIEKNKPGLAELGFLGYLVEHLIDRFLPKPTMRKETTKTLEELQTFVEPKKDEPKREQPEVQSKDIEMDVFPPSEVKLK
;
A
#
# COMPACT_ATOMS: atom_id res chain seq x y z
N MET A 1 -9.73 20.78 23.55
CA MET A 1 -8.71 20.47 22.54
C MET A 1 -7.39 20.47 23.26
N ASN A 2 -6.52 19.50 23.02
CA ASN A 2 -5.21 19.47 23.65
C ASN A 2 -4.13 20.16 22.78
N LYS A 3 -2.95 20.39 23.35
CA LYS A 3 -1.82 21.04 22.67
C LYS A 3 -1.38 20.27 21.41
N TYR A 4 -1.42 18.95 21.43
CA TYR A 4 -1.04 18.13 20.28
C TYR A 4 -2.02 18.25 19.10
N GLU A 5 -3.33 18.30 19.37
CA GLU A 5 -4.36 18.58 18.36
C GLU A 5 -4.13 19.96 17.73
N ARG A 6 -3.80 20.97 18.54
CA ARG A 6 -3.43 22.31 18.04
C ARG A 6 -2.26 22.24 17.07
N GLU A 7 -1.21 21.50 17.40
CA GLU A 7 -0.02 21.36 16.55
C GLU A 7 -0.39 20.73 15.20
N GLN A 8 -1.26 19.72 15.18
CA GLN A 8 -1.70 19.11 13.91
C GLN A 8 -2.51 20.08 13.06
N LEU A 9 -3.44 20.85 13.66
CA LEU A 9 -4.17 21.89 12.93
C LEU A 9 -3.23 22.99 12.39
N GLN A 10 -2.17 23.32 13.11
CA GLN A 10 -1.14 24.27 12.66
C GLN A 10 -0.30 23.72 11.50
N LYS A 11 -0.03 22.43 11.43
CA LYS A 11 0.62 21.81 10.25
C LYS A 11 -0.24 21.96 9.00
N ILE A 12 -1.55 21.73 9.11
CA ILE A 12 -2.50 21.93 8.00
C ILE A 12 -2.55 23.41 7.59
N ALA A 13 -2.60 24.32 8.56
CA ALA A 13 -2.52 25.77 8.31
C ALA A 13 -1.22 26.15 7.56
N LYS A 14 -0.07 25.62 7.99
CA LYS A 14 1.23 25.83 7.33
C LYS A 14 1.20 25.31 5.89
N ALA A 15 0.63 24.14 5.65
CA ALA A 15 0.48 23.56 4.30
C ALA A 15 -0.36 24.43 3.35
N LEU A 16 -1.25 25.28 3.88
CA LEU A 16 -2.08 26.22 3.11
C LEU A 16 -1.44 27.60 2.92
N THR A 17 -0.75 28.11 3.95
CA THR A 17 -0.42 29.54 4.05
C THR A 17 1.06 29.87 4.04
N SER A 18 1.95 28.87 4.13
CA SER A 18 3.39 29.12 4.17
C SER A 18 3.84 29.97 2.97
N THR A 19 4.44 31.12 3.27
CA THR A 19 5.13 32.02 2.34
C THR A 19 6.52 31.52 1.96
N GLU A 20 7.07 30.58 2.74
CA GLU A 20 8.22 29.77 2.31
C GLU A 20 7.74 28.89 1.14
N ASP A 21 8.54 28.80 0.07
CA ASP A 21 8.28 28.00 -1.14
C ASP A 21 8.26 26.49 -0.82
N LEU A 22 7.24 26.04 -0.07
CA LEU A 22 7.01 24.63 0.19
C LEU A 22 6.63 23.95 -1.12
N THR A 23 7.39 22.90 -1.45
CA THR A 23 7.06 21.98 -2.54
C THR A 23 5.70 21.35 -2.30
N GLN A 24 5.07 20.87 -3.37
CA GLN A 24 3.81 20.12 -3.27
C GLN A 24 3.95 18.95 -2.29
N GLU A 25 5.05 18.22 -2.38
CA GLU A 25 5.40 17.10 -1.51
C GLU A 25 5.44 17.48 -0.03
N ALA A 26 6.15 18.55 0.34
CA ALA A 26 6.22 19.01 1.72
C ALA A 26 4.84 19.42 2.27
N ARG A 27 3.96 19.95 1.41
CA ARG A 27 2.56 20.25 1.78
C ARG A 27 1.75 18.98 2.00
N LEU A 28 1.95 17.96 1.16
CA LEU A 28 1.31 16.64 1.31
C LEU A 28 1.77 15.94 2.59
N ASP A 29 3.05 16.02 2.93
CA ASP A 29 3.59 15.45 4.17
C ASP A 29 2.94 16.09 5.41
N LEU A 30 2.83 17.42 5.41
CA LEU A 30 2.16 18.15 6.50
C LEU A 30 0.68 17.78 6.63
N VAL A 31 -0.06 17.71 5.52
CA VAL A 31 -1.51 17.48 5.58
C VAL A 31 -1.85 16.03 5.94
N PHE A 32 -1.21 15.04 5.31
CA PHE A 32 -1.51 13.64 5.60
C PHE A 32 -1.08 13.26 7.00
N SER A 33 0.15 13.62 7.42
CA SER A 33 0.59 13.34 8.79
C SER A 33 -0.36 13.93 9.83
N ALA A 34 -0.77 15.19 9.66
CA ALA A 34 -1.71 15.84 10.57
C ALA A 34 -3.10 15.15 10.58
N LEU A 35 -3.63 14.76 9.42
CA LEU A 35 -4.94 14.11 9.32
C LEU A 35 -4.97 12.74 10.01
N PHE A 36 -3.92 11.92 9.84
CA PHE A 36 -3.83 10.62 10.51
C PHE A 36 -3.67 10.75 12.02
N GLU A 37 -2.85 11.70 12.49
CA GLU A 37 -2.71 11.96 13.93
C GLU A 37 -4.00 12.50 14.55
N LEU A 38 -4.72 13.40 13.87
CA LEU A 38 -6.03 13.87 14.32
C LEU A 38 -7.06 12.72 14.41
N ASP A 39 -7.06 11.78 13.44
CA ASP A 39 -7.95 10.62 13.48
C ASP A 39 -7.62 9.67 14.64
N LYS A 40 -6.33 9.45 14.96
CA LYS A 40 -5.91 8.69 16.15
C LYS A 40 -6.44 9.34 17.44
N ILE A 41 -6.27 10.65 17.59
CA ILE A 41 -6.77 11.39 18.74
C ILE A 41 -8.29 11.25 18.88
N GLN A 42 -9.04 11.39 17.78
CA GLN A 42 -10.50 11.22 17.78
C GLN A 42 -10.93 9.78 18.08
N LYS A 43 -10.11 8.79 17.75
CA LYS A 43 -10.29 7.38 18.16
C LYS A 43 -9.99 7.15 19.64
N GLY A 44 -9.38 8.11 20.33
CA GLY A 44 -8.92 7.99 21.72
C GLY A 44 -7.57 7.29 21.85
N GLN A 45 -6.81 7.17 20.76
CA GLN A 45 -5.48 6.56 20.73
C GLN A 45 -4.45 7.61 21.12
N LEU A 46 -4.27 7.81 22.43
CA LEU A 46 -3.36 8.82 23.00
C LEU A 46 -2.04 8.22 23.50
N ASP A 47 -1.81 6.94 23.24
CA ASP A 47 -0.61 6.23 23.67
C ASP A 47 0.65 6.89 23.08
N GLY A 48 1.63 7.15 23.94
CA GLY A 48 2.90 7.79 23.56
C GLY A 48 2.89 9.32 23.57
N LEU A 49 1.76 9.97 23.88
CA LEU A 49 1.71 11.42 24.09
C LEU A 49 2.16 11.79 25.52
N SER A 50 2.95 12.85 25.63
CA SER A 50 3.37 13.42 26.92
C SER A 50 2.21 14.16 27.62
N GLU A 51 2.33 14.36 28.94
CA GLU A 51 1.37 15.17 29.70
C GLU A 51 1.25 16.60 29.15
N GLU A 52 2.35 17.20 28.69
CA GLU A 52 2.37 18.52 28.06
C GLU A 52 1.55 18.56 26.75
N GLN A 53 1.62 17.48 25.96
CA GLN A 53 0.85 17.35 24.73
C GLN A 53 -0.65 17.19 24.97
N LEU A 54 -1.02 16.63 26.13
CA LEU A 54 -2.40 16.42 26.56
C LEU A 54 -3.01 17.62 27.29
N GLU A 55 -2.21 18.66 27.58
CA GLU A 55 -2.69 19.89 28.22
C GLU A 55 -3.81 20.54 27.41
N GLU A 56 -4.93 20.86 28.06
CA GLU A 56 -6.07 21.50 27.42
C GLU A 56 -5.75 22.94 27.01
N VAL A 57 -6.05 23.26 25.75
CA VAL A 57 -5.93 24.59 25.17
C VAL A 57 -7.25 25.05 24.56
N PHE A 58 -7.45 26.37 24.54
CA PHE A 58 -8.66 26.97 23.97
C PHE A 58 -8.74 26.70 22.45
N SER A 59 -9.83 26.07 22.00
CA SER A 59 -9.98 25.58 20.63
C SER A 59 -10.64 26.55 19.65
N GLY A 60 -11.43 27.49 20.16
CA GLY A 60 -12.35 28.30 19.36
C GLY A 60 -11.65 29.16 18.30
N ASP A 61 -10.48 29.71 18.61
CA ASP A 61 -9.80 30.66 17.72
C ASP A 61 -9.05 29.95 16.59
N ILE A 62 -8.48 28.76 16.86
CA ILE A 62 -7.61 28.05 15.91
C ILE A 62 -8.40 27.44 14.76
N THR A 63 -9.53 26.81 15.07
CA THR A 63 -10.42 26.26 14.05
C THR A 63 -10.96 27.36 13.15
N LYS A 64 -11.35 28.52 13.72
CA LYS A 64 -11.79 29.68 12.94
C LYS A 64 -10.67 30.22 12.05
N THR A 65 -9.45 30.32 12.57
CA THR A 65 -8.29 30.72 11.76
C THR A 65 -8.04 29.76 10.60
N LEU A 66 -8.05 28.44 10.83
CA LEU A 66 -7.84 27.45 9.78
C LEU A 66 -8.92 27.54 8.68
N ILE A 67 -10.19 27.69 9.06
CA ILE A 67 -11.30 27.86 8.10
C ILE A 67 -11.12 29.15 7.28
N ALA A 68 -10.71 30.24 7.92
CA ALA A 68 -10.44 31.50 7.24
C ALA A 68 -9.27 31.35 6.25
N GLN A 69 -8.23 30.59 6.60
CA GLN A 69 -7.08 30.31 5.72
C GLN A 69 -7.44 29.42 4.52
N ILE A 70 -8.26 28.38 4.74
CA ILE A 70 -8.80 27.57 3.63
C ILE A 70 -9.61 28.45 2.68
N SER A 71 -10.43 29.36 3.21
CA SER A 71 -11.25 30.27 2.41
C SER A 71 -10.39 31.29 1.65
N ALA A 72 -9.36 31.85 2.30
CA ALA A 72 -8.46 32.84 1.70
C ALA A 72 -7.63 32.26 0.54
N THR A 73 -7.45 30.94 0.51
CA THR A 73 -6.70 30.23 -0.55
C THR A 73 -7.61 29.71 -1.67
N LYS A 74 -8.87 30.19 -1.75
CA LYS A 74 -9.87 29.73 -2.73
C LYS A 74 -9.40 29.92 -4.18
N ASP A 75 -8.82 31.08 -4.47
CA ASP A 75 -8.50 31.52 -5.83
C ASP A 75 -6.99 31.49 -6.12
N THR A 76 -6.22 30.73 -5.33
CA THR A 76 -4.79 30.54 -5.59
C THR A 76 -4.55 29.71 -6.84
N ASP A 77 -3.48 30.01 -7.58
CA ASP A 77 -3.01 29.18 -8.69
C ASP A 77 -1.98 28.11 -8.27
N ASN A 78 -1.55 28.11 -7.02
CA ASN A 78 -0.59 27.13 -6.52
C ASN A 78 -1.22 25.73 -6.45
N THR A 79 -0.74 24.81 -7.29
CA THR A 79 -1.23 23.43 -7.37
C THR A 79 -1.16 22.68 -6.04
N GLY A 80 -0.08 22.86 -5.27
CA GLY A 80 0.04 22.21 -3.96
C GLY A 80 -1.01 22.68 -2.95
N ILE A 81 -1.36 23.97 -2.96
CA ILE A 81 -2.44 24.50 -2.11
C ILE A 81 -3.81 23.99 -2.59
N LYS A 82 -4.04 23.92 -3.92
CA LYS A 82 -5.26 23.33 -4.49
C LYS A 82 -5.42 21.88 -4.02
N ASP A 83 -4.34 21.09 -4.06
CA ASP A 83 -4.35 19.70 -3.62
C ASP A 83 -4.67 19.55 -2.13
N VAL A 84 -4.03 20.34 -1.25
CA VAL A 84 -4.34 20.33 0.18
C VAL A 84 -5.83 20.62 0.43
N ARG A 85 -6.40 21.61 -0.27
CA ARG A 85 -7.83 21.93 -0.15
C ARG A 85 -8.73 20.80 -0.65
N SER A 86 -8.38 20.20 -1.78
CA SER A 86 -9.11 19.07 -2.35
C SER A 86 -9.06 17.85 -1.43
N ILE A 87 -7.91 17.57 -0.80
CA ILE A 87 -7.77 16.50 0.21
C ILE A 87 -8.69 16.78 1.39
N LEU A 88 -8.61 17.97 1.99
CA LEU A 88 -9.46 18.33 3.14
C LEU A 88 -10.95 18.19 2.79
N SER A 89 -11.37 18.69 1.63
CA SER A 89 -12.76 18.60 1.16
C SER A 89 -13.22 17.15 1.00
N ASN A 90 -12.40 16.30 0.38
CA ASN A 90 -12.77 14.90 0.12
C ASN A 90 -12.71 14.03 1.38
N VAL A 91 -11.75 14.27 2.29
CA VAL A 91 -11.71 13.60 3.60
C VAL A 91 -12.94 13.94 4.41
N MET A 92 -13.42 15.18 4.39
CA MET A 92 -14.64 15.56 5.09
C MET A 92 -15.91 14.95 4.48
N ARG A 93 -15.91 14.65 3.17
CA ARG A 93 -17.02 13.96 2.50
C ARG A 93 -17.04 12.47 2.82
N ASN A 94 -15.89 11.79 2.63
CA ASN A 94 -15.78 10.34 2.70
C ASN A 94 -14.43 9.95 3.34
N PRO A 95 -14.27 10.10 4.67
CA PRO A 95 -12.98 9.89 5.33
C PRO A 95 -12.43 8.46 5.17
N TRP A 96 -13.30 7.46 5.08
CA TRP A 96 -12.91 6.06 4.94
C TRP A 96 -12.15 5.76 3.63
N ARG A 97 -12.43 6.46 2.52
CA ARG A 97 -11.65 6.31 1.28
C ARG A 97 -10.17 6.66 1.48
N PHE A 98 -9.88 7.54 2.44
CA PHE A 98 -8.53 7.93 2.85
C PHE A 98 -8.00 7.11 4.04
N GLY A 99 -8.70 6.07 4.48
CA GLY A 99 -8.32 5.26 5.65
C GLY A 99 -8.58 5.93 7.00
N LEU A 100 -9.34 7.02 6.99
CA LEU A 100 -9.67 7.77 8.21
C LEU A 100 -11.04 7.32 8.72
N SER A 101 -11.27 7.43 10.02
CA SER A 101 -12.57 7.03 10.58
C SER A 101 -13.68 8.02 10.27
N GLY A 102 -14.94 7.55 10.31
CA GLY A 102 -16.11 8.41 10.19
C GLY A 102 -16.20 9.52 11.27
N LYS A 103 -15.41 9.43 12.35
CA LYS A 103 -15.32 10.49 13.37
C LYS A 103 -14.76 11.79 12.78
N MET A 104 -13.91 11.68 11.75
CA MET A 104 -13.35 12.82 11.03
C MET A 104 -14.41 13.65 10.29
N GLN A 105 -15.61 13.11 10.07
CA GLN A 105 -16.74 13.85 9.50
C GLN A 105 -17.69 14.39 10.57
N LEU A 106 -18.09 13.54 11.53
CA LEU A 106 -19.21 13.82 12.45
C LEU A 106 -18.82 14.59 13.72
N ASN A 107 -17.63 14.37 14.25
CA ASN A 107 -17.18 14.93 15.54
C ASN A 107 -15.89 15.73 15.39
N SER A 108 -15.63 16.20 14.19
CA SER A 108 -14.36 16.78 13.81
C SER A 108 -14.34 18.29 13.99
N PHE A 109 -13.16 18.84 14.27
CA PHE A 109 -12.88 20.28 14.23
C PHE A 109 -13.24 20.90 12.87
N PHE A 110 -13.30 20.08 11.82
CA PHE A 110 -13.71 20.49 10.48
C PHE A 110 -15.24 20.50 10.26
N HIS A 111 -16.06 20.15 11.26
CA HIS A 111 -17.52 20.16 11.10
C HIS A 111 -18.06 21.51 10.60
N PRO A 112 -17.64 22.68 11.15
CA PRO A 112 -18.08 23.98 10.61
C PRO A 112 -17.61 24.23 9.18
N TYR A 113 -16.46 23.66 8.77
CA TYR A 113 -15.99 23.72 7.40
C TYR A 113 -16.85 22.86 6.47
N ALA A 114 -17.21 21.65 6.91
CA ALA A 114 -18.08 20.76 6.15
C ALA A 114 -19.48 21.37 5.96
N GLU A 115 -20.05 21.97 7.00
CA GLU A 115 -21.35 22.65 6.92
C GLU A 115 -21.34 23.85 5.96
N THR A 116 -20.26 24.62 5.93
CA THR A 116 -20.20 25.87 5.14
C THR A 116 -19.68 25.68 3.73
N SER A 117 -18.78 24.74 3.51
CA SER A 117 -18.03 24.58 2.25
C SER A 117 -18.38 23.31 1.46
N ILE A 118 -19.08 22.34 2.08
CA ILE A 118 -19.43 21.06 1.45
C ILE A 118 -20.96 20.91 1.28
N ALA A 119 -21.76 21.54 2.14
CA ALA A 119 -23.20 21.29 2.26
C ALA A 119 -24.15 21.75 1.12
N PRO A 120 -23.84 22.65 0.16
CA PRO A 120 -24.89 23.03 -0.79
C PRO A 120 -25.23 21.96 -1.84
N ASN A 121 -24.29 21.07 -2.22
CA ASN A 121 -24.48 20.10 -3.30
C ASN A 121 -23.95 18.71 -2.92
N LEU A 122 -24.61 18.03 -1.97
CA LEU A 122 -24.42 16.58 -1.76
C LEU A 122 -24.79 15.73 -3.00
N SER A 123 -25.44 16.33 -4.00
CA SER A 123 -25.79 15.72 -5.29
C SER A 123 -24.69 15.80 -6.35
N GLU A 124 -23.65 16.63 -6.16
CA GLU A 124 -22.44 16.54 -6.97
C GLU A 124 -21.64 15.34 -6.48
N ILE A 125 -21.90 14.19 -7.12
CA ILE A 125 -21.05 13.00 -7.07
C ILE A 125 -19.61 13.50 -7.04
N ALA A 126 -18.85 13.13 -6.00
CA ALA A 126 -17.44 13.50 -5.91
C ALA A 126 -16.82 13.22 -7.28
N ASN A 127 -16.17 14.22 -7.87
CA ASN A 127 -15.57 14.10 -9.19
C ASN A 127 -14.58 12.94 -9.13
N GLU A 128 -15.01 11.73 -9.53
CA GLU A 128 -14.25 10.50 -9.31
C GLU A 128 -12.82 10.60 -9.86
N PRO A 129 -12.56 11.22 -11.04
CA PRO A 129 -11.21 11.56 -11.48
C PRO A 129 -10.36 12.33 -10.45
N GLU A 130 -10.94 13.31 -9.77
CA GLU A 130 -10.24 14.07 -8.74
C GLU A 130 -9.95 13.20 -7.52
N VAL A 131 -10.93 12.42 -7.06
CA VAL A 131 -10.76 11.51 -5.91
C VAL A 131 -9.65 10.49 -6.20
N SER A 132 -9.67 9.84 -7.36
CA SER A 132 -8.64 8.88 -7.79
C SER A 132 -7.25 9.51 -7.76
N ARG A 133 -7.10 10.73 -8.29
CA ARG A 133 -5.84 11.47 -8.22
C ARG A 133 -5.37 11.70 -6.78
N LEU A 134 -6.25 12.08 -5.88
CA LEU A 134 -5.90 12.30 -4.47
C LEU A 134 -5.52 11.01 -3.74
N LEU A 135 -6.15 9.89 -4.09
CA LEU A 135 -5.78 8.57 -3.57
C LEU A 135 -4.39 8.15 -4.04
N VAL A 136 -4.00 8.50 -5.26
CA VAL A 136 -2.62 8.32 -5.74
C VAL A 136 -1.64 9.17 -4.95
N LEU A 137 -1.94 10.44 -4.69
CA LEU A 137 -1.10 11.28 -3.83
C LEU A 137 -0.93 10.69 -2.42
N LYS A 138 -2.00 10.16 -1.83
CA LYS A 138 -1.94 9.45 -0.54
C LYS A 138 -1.04 8.23 -0.64
N ARG A 139 -1.21 7.41 -1.68
CA ARG A 139 -0.43 6.17 -1.87
C ARG A 139 1.06 6.48 -2.03
N ASN A 140 1.41 7.47 -2.83
CA ASN A 140 2.79 7.91 -3.01
C ASN A 140 3.35 8.48 -1.70
N TRP A 141 2.55 9.21 -0.92
CA TRP A 141 2.92 9.63 0.42
C TRP A 141 3.23 8.44 1.33
N ILE A 142 2.38 7.40 1.36
CA ILE A 142 2.64 6.17 2.12
C ILE A 142 3.94 5.50 1.64
N ALA A 143 4.10 5.29 0.34
CA ALA A 143 5.25 4.61 -0.23
C ALA A 143 6.58 5.29 0.18
N ARG A 144 6.64 6.63 0.13
CA ARG A 144 7.81 7.41 0.55
C ARG A 144 8.15 7.28 2.04
N ASN A 145 7.14 7.10 2.89
CA ASN A 145 7.35 6.93 4.33
C ASN A 145 7.76 5.49 4.69
N ILE A 146 7.29 4.50 3.94
CA ILE A 146 7.61 3.09 4.16
C ILE A 146 8.96 2.71 3.53
N PHE A 147 9.27 3.24 2.35
CA PHE A 147 10.46 2.92 1.56
C PHE A 147 11.29 4.18 1.24
N PRO A 148 11.73 4.96 2.24
CA PRO A 148 12.42 6.23 2.00
C PRO A 148 13.69 6.06 1.13
N GLU A 149 14.36 4.91 1.18
CA GLU A 149 15.53 4.62 0.35
C GLU A 149 15.23 4.39 -1.14
N GLN A 150 13.98 4.06 -1.48
CA GLN A 150 13.52 3.88 -2.86
C GLN A 150 13.12 5.21 -3.51
N TYR A 151 12.89 6.24 -2.69
CA TYR A 151 12.46 7.56 -3.11
C TYR A 151 13.54 8.60 -2.89
N SER A 152 13.99 9.23 -3.97
CA SER A 152 14.79 10.45 -3.89
C SER A 152 13.89 11.63 -3.52
N ASP A 153 14.40 12.58 -2.74
CA ASP A 153 13.75 13.89 -2.48
C ASP A 153 13.57 14.73 -3.77
N LYS A 154 14.11 14.25 -4.89
CA LYS A 154 13.98 14.89 -6.20
C LYS A 154 12.95 14.17 -7.06
N GLU A 155 12.13 14.98 -7.69
CA GLU A 155 11.25 14.58 -8.79
C GLU A 155 12.04 13.77 -9.84
N PRO A 156 11.45 12.69 -10.39
CA PRO A 156 12.13 11.88 -11.39
C PRO A 156 12.46 12.69 -12.64
N GLU A 157 13.74 12.78 -12.96
CA GLU A 157 14.25 13.61 -14.07
C GLU A 157 14.09 12.95 -15.44
N ASN A 158 13.99 11.62 -15.51
CA ASN A 158 13.93 10.86 -16.76
C ASN A 158 13.25 9.49 -16.59
N ALA A 159 12.98 8.84 -17.73
CA ALA A 159 12.33 7.53 -17.79
C ALA A 159 13.16 6.39 -17.17
N GLN A 160 14.49 6.51 -17.10
CA GLN A 160 15.37 5.45 -16.57
C GLN A 160 15.05 5.14 -15.11
N ILE A 161 14.66 6.16 -14.32
CA ILE A 161 14.28 5.98 -12.91
C ILE A 161 13.14 4.96 -12.76
N PHE A 162 12.15 5.00 -13.66
CA PHE A 162 11.01 4.07 -13.63
C PHE A 162 11.38 2.69 -14.17
N VAL A 163 12.26 2.61 -15.16
CA VAL A 163 12.81 1.34 -15.68
C VAL A 163 13.62 0.62 -14.60
N ASP A 164 14.47 1.36 -13.87
CA ASP A 164 15.27 0.82 -12.78
C ASP A 164 14.38 0.36 -11.61
N ALA A 165 13.34 1.13 -11.27
CA ALA A 165 12.37 0.75 -10.26
C ALA A 165 11.64 -0.55 -10.64
N LEU A 166 11.13 -0.62 -11.88
CA LEU A 166 10.48 -1.80 -12.44
C LEU A 166 11.35 -3.06 -12.32
N ARG A 167 12.63 -2.98 -12.70
CA ARG A 167 13.59 -4.11 -12.63
C ARG A 167 13.86 -4.59 -11.20
N LYS A 168 13.74 -3.70 -10.22
CA LYS A 168 13.93 -4.01 -8.78
C LYS A 168 12.64 -4.46 -8.11
N GLY A 169 11.52 -4.54 -8.83
CA GLY A 169 10.21 -4.82 -8.25
C GLY A 169 9.63 -3.65 -7.42
N ASP A 170 10.21 -2.45 -7.54
CA ASP A 170 9.67 -1.22 -6.96
C ASP A 170 8.52 -0.71 -7.84
N TYR A 171 7.39 -1.39 -7.69
CA TYR A 171 6.19 -1.09 -8.45
C TYR A 171 5.50 0.18 -7.97
N ALA A 172 5.69 0.60 -6.71
CA ALA A 172 5.14 1.86 -6.25
C ALA A 172 5.72 3.02 -7.07
N ARG A 173 7.05 3.05 -7.24
CA ARG A 173 7.71 4.04 -8.11
C ARG A 173 7.41 3.82 -9.58
N ALA A 174 7.45 2.58 -10.08
CA ALA A 174 7.12 2.30 -11.49
C ALA A 174 5.68 2.73 -11.86
N SER A 175 4.75 2.68 -10.91
CA SER A 175 3.34 3.11 -11.10
C SER A 175 3.18 4.60 -11.40
N GLU A 176 4.21 5.41 -11.20
CA GLU A 176 4.17 6.86 -11.45
C GLU A 176 4.54 7.22 -12.90
N PHE A 177 4.98 6.26 -13.71
CA PHE A 177 5.50 6.50 -15.07
C PHE A 177 4.51 7.24 -15.98
N ALA A 178 3.25 6.79 -16.06
CA ALA A 178 2.27 7.46 -16.93
C ALA A 178 1.98 8.89 -16.47
N SER A 179 1.85 9.11 -15.15
CA SER A 179 1.65 10.45 -14.59
C SER A 179 2.86 11.37 -14.87
N TRP A 180 4.07 10.83 -14.81
CA TRP A 180 5.29 11.57 -15.14
C TRP A 180 5.31 11.99 -16.62
N ILE A 181 4.99 11.09 -17.55
CA ILE A 181 4.86 11.45 -18.97
C ILE A 181 3.79 12.51 -19.16
N CYS A 182 2.59 12.31 -18.58
CA CYS A 182 1.50 13.29 -18.66
C CYS A 182 1.96 14.67 -18.17
N LYS A 183 2.68 14.74 -17.04
CA LYS A 183 3.21 15.99 -16.49
C LYS A 183 4.22 16.63 -17.44
N LYS A 184 5.19 15.86 -17.94
CA LYS A 184 6.23 16.34 -18.87
C LYS A 184 5.61 16.93 -20.13
N TYR A 185 4.69 16.22 -20.77
CA TYR A 185 4.06 16.65 -22.02
C TYR A 185 2.84 17.56 -21.86
N SER A 186 2.47 17.91 -20.62
CA SER A 186 1.55 19.01 -20.33
C SER A 186 2.26 20.36 -20.21
N ASP A 187 3.60 20.38 -20.30
CA ASP A 187 4.37 21.62 -20.28
C ASP A 187 3.92 22.56 -21.42
N PRO A 188 3.63 23.85 -21.15
CA PRO A 188 3.19 24.79 -22.18
C PRO A 188 4.16 24.96 -23.36
N LEU A 189 5.45 24.64 -23.20
CA LEU A 189 6.44 24.65 -24.27
C LEU A 189 6.26 23.45 -25.21
N LEU A 190 5.88 22.29 -24.69
CA LEU A 190 5.66 21.06 -25.47
C LEU A 190 4.21 20.91 -25.94
N ASN A 191 3.28 21.57 -25.27
CA ASN A 191 1.84 21.51 -25.53
C ASN A 191 1.19 22.89 -25.33
N PRO A 192 1.46 23.85 -26.24
CA PRO A 192 0.93 25.21 -26.14
C PRO A 192 -0.60 25.26 -26.26
N GLY A 193 -1.22 24.25 -26.88
CA GLY A 193 -2.66 24.09 -26.98
C GLY A 193 -3.34 23.66 -25.66
N ARG A 194 -2.55 23.22 -24.67
CA ARG A 194 -3.04 22.66 -23.40
C ARG A 194 -4.02 21.51 -23.60
N GLU A 195 -3.76 20.71 -24.64
CA GLU A 195 -4.55 19.53 -24.93
C GLU A 195 -4.29 18.48 -23.84
N LEU A 196 -5.32 17.75 -23.38
CA LEU A 196 -5.12 16.71 -22.38
C LEU A 196 -4.44 15.50 -23.02
N PRO A 197 -3.34 14.97 -22.44
CA PRO A 197 -2.74 13.74 -22.90
C PRO A 197 -3.72 12.56 -22.90
N ALA A 198 -4.12 12.12 -24.10
CA ALA A 198 -4.91 10.91 -24.30
C ALA A 198 -4.00 9.74 -24.71
N ALA A 199 -4.54 8.51 -24.71
CA ALA A 199 -3.77 7.30 -25.02
C ALA A 199 -3.04 7.38 -26.38
N ASP A 200 -3.69 7.94 -27.39
CA ASP A 200 -3.14 8.07 -28.76
C ASP A 200 -1.86 8.93 -28.79
N ASN A 201 -1.72 9.89 -27.87
CA ASN A 201 -0.53 10.72 -27.74
C ASN A 201 0.45 10.18 -26.70
N LEU A 202 -0.07 9.55 -25.64
CA LEU A 202 0.74 9.10 -24.52
C LEU A 202 1.65 7.92 -24.90
N ILE A 203 1.17 7.00 -25.73
CA ILE A 203 1.94 5.81 -26.14
C ILE A 203 3.17 6.19 -26.99
N PRO A 204 3.07 7.05 -28.02
CA PRO A 204 4.25 7.58 -28.71
C PRO A 204 5.23 8.29 -27.80
N CYS A 205 4.75 9.13 -26.87
CA CYS A 205 5.60 9.77 -25.86
C CYS A 205 6.32 8.73 -24.99
N ALA A 206 5.60 7.71 -24.51
CA ALA A 206 6.19 6.61 -23.74
C ALA A 206 7.27 5.88 -24.54
N ALA A 207 7.03 5.58 -25.82
CA ALA A 207 8.00 4.94 -26.69
C ALA A 207 9.28 5.79 -26.85
N TYR A 208 9.14 7.10 -27.07
CA TYR A 208 10.29 7.99 -27.18
C TYR A 208 11.08 8.11 -25.87
N GLU A 209 10.39 8.28 -24.75
CA GLU A 209 11.03 8.38 -23.44
C GLU A 209 11.75 7.06 -23.07
N LEU A 210 11.14 5.91 -23.38
CA LEU A 210 11.77 4.60 -23.20
C LEU A 210 12.98 4.41 -24.12
N ALA A 211 12.97 4.95 -25.34
CA ALA A 211 14.15 4.90 -26.22
C ALA A 211 15.35 5.68 -25.65
N GLN A 212 15.13 6.64 -24.76
CA GLN A 212 16.21 7.36 -24.06
C GLN A 212 16.82 6.57 -22.91
N THR A 213 16.26 5.40 -22.57
CA THR A 213 16.73 4.53 -21.49
C THR A 213 17.57 3.38 -22.03
N ASP A 214 17.96 2.47 -21.14
CA ASP A 214 18.55 1.17 -21.48
C ASP A 214 17.53 0.01 -21.43
N VAL A 215 16.23 0.30 -21.46
CA VAL A 215 15.15 -0.72 -21.45
C VAL A 215 15.28 -1.69 -22.63
N ARG A 216 14.94 -2.95 -22.38
CA ARG A 216 15.08 -4.06 -23.33
C ARG A 216 13.81 -4.90 -23.35
N ALA A 217 13.69 -5.76 -24.37
CA ALA A 217 12.58 -6.69 -24.46
C ALA A 217 12.50 -7.65 -23.25
N GLU A 218 13.63 -7.99 -22.61
CA GLU A 218 13.65 -8.80 -21.38
C GLU A 218 12.89 -8.15 -20.22
N ASP A 219 12.82 -6.82 -20.17
CA ASP A 219 12.10 -6.08 -19.12
C ASP A 219 10.58 -6.27 -19.21
N LEU A 220 10.06 -6.81 -20.33
CA LEU A 220 8.64 -7.20 -20.46
C LEU A 220 8.23 -8.22 -19.39
N THR A 221 9.15 -9.04 -18.87
CA THR A 221 8.85 -9.95 -17.75
C THR A 221 8.35 -9.20 -16.53
N ALA A 222 9.05 -8.12 -16.17
CA ALA A 222 8.70 -7.27 -15.04
C ALA A 222 7.42 -6.47 -15.32
N ILE A 223 7.22 -6.01 -16.56
CA ILE A 223 6.00 -5.28 -16.96
C ILE A 223 4.77 -6.19 -16.91
N VAL A 224 4.84 -7.40 -17.46
CA VAL A 224 3.72 -8.35 -17.44
C VAL A 224 3.39 -8.75 -16.02
N HIS A 225 4.41 -9.06 -15.20
CA HIS A 225 4.18 -9.32 -13.79
C HIS A 225 3.51 -8.13 -13.09
N PHE A 226 3.91 -6.90 -13.42
CA PHE A 226 3.28 -5.70 -12.88
C PHE A 226 1.81 -5.58 -13.32
N MET A 227 1.52 -5.79 -14.61
CA MET A 227 0.15 -5.77 -15.15
C MET A 227 -0.74 -6.83 -14.49
N ASP A 228 -0.23 -8.04 -14.29
CA ASP A 228 -0.97 -9.17 -13.70
C ASP A 228 -1.34 -8.94 -12.23
N HIS A 229 -0.55 -8.11 -11.52
CA HIS A 229 -0.70 -7.88 -10.08
C HIS A 229 -1.18 -6.48 -9.72
N ALA A 230 -1.18 -5.51 -10.64
CA ALA A 230 -1.72 -4.19 -10.38
C ALA A 230 -3.25 -4.25 -10.32
N LYS A 231 -3.80 -3.92 -9.15
CA LYS A 231 -5.24 -3.90 -8.92
C LYS A 231 -5.82 -2.61 -9.49
N ASP A 232 -6.18 -2.67 -10.78
CA ASP A 232 -6.84 -1.62 -11.57
C ASP A 232 -6.27 -0.17 -11.42
N GLY A 233 -6.99 0.82 -11.94
CA GLY A 233 -6.64 2.23 -11.84
C GLY A 233 -5.27 2.63 -12.41
N ASP A 234 -4.62 3.60 -11.75
CA ASP A 234 -3.41 4.26 -12.24
C ASP A 234 -2.18 3.35 -12.31
N ALA A 235 -2.08 2.34 -11.44
CA ALA A 235 -0.96 1.40 -11.47
C ALA A 235 -1.04 0.49 -12.71
N LEU A 236 -2.22 -0.08 -12.97
CA LEU A 236 -2.45 -0.88 -14.17
C LEU A 236 -2.33 -0.02 -15.44
N TYR A 237 -2.80 1.23 -15.38
CA TYR A 237 -2.64 2.18 -16.47
C TYR A 237 -1.17 2.47 -16.76
N SER A 238 -0.34 2.71 -15.74
CA SER A 238 1.11 2.89 -15.90
C SER A 238 1.81 1.65 -16.43
N ALA A 239 1.46 0.46 -15.93
CA ALA A 239 2.01 -0.80 -16.44
C ALA A 239 1.65 -1.02 -17.92
N THR A 240 0.40 -0.76 -18.30
CA THR A 240 -0.08 -0.81 -19.69
C THR A 240 0.58 0.25 -20.57
N THR A 241 0.85 1.45 -20.03
CA THR A 241 1.56 2.51 -20.74
C THR A 241 3.02 2.13 -20.98
N MET A 242 3.71 1.56 -19.98
CA MET A 242 5.05 1.01 -20.14
C MET A 242 5.09 -0.10 -21.20
N TRP A 243 4.15 -1.06 -21.10
CA TRP A 243 4.01 -2.15 -22.07
C TRP A 243 3.85 -1.63 -23.50
N SER A 244 2.85 -0.75 -23.70
CA SER A 244 2.51 -0.23 -25.02
C SER A 244 3.63 0.65 -25.58
N GLY A 245 4.25 1.49 -24.73
CA GLY A 245 5.41 2.29 -25.11
C GLY A 245 6.58 1.43 -25.54
N LEU A 246 6.89 0.36 -24.79
CA LEU A 246 7.99 -0.55 -25.12
C LEU A 246 7.72 -1.33 -26.41
N GLN A 247 6.49 -1.80 -26.61
CA GLN A 247 6.06 -2.45 -27.84
C GLN A 247 6.19 -1.50 -29.04
N SER A 248 5.67 -0.28 -28.93
CA SER A 248 5.78 0.75 -29.97
C SER A 248 7.24 1.12 -30.26
N MET A 249 8.08 1.23 -29.23
CA MET A 249 9.52 1.44 -29.39
C MET A 249 10.15 0.32 -30.24
N HIS A 250 9.92 -0.94 -29.89
CA HIS A 250 10.46 -2.08 -30.64
C HIS A 250 9.91 -2.16 -32.07
N ASN A 251 8.63 -1.85 -32.28
CA ASN A 251 8.03 -1.74 -33.61
C ASN A 251 8.76 -0.70 -34.47
N ARG A 252 9.12 0.46 -33.91
CA ARG A 252 9.90 1.48 -34.63
C ARG A 252 11.32 1.03 -34.93
N LEU A 253 12.01 0.47 -33.93
CA LEU A 253 13.37 -0.01 -34.11
C LEU A 253 13.44 -1.09 -35.20
N TRP A 254 12.42 -1.96 -35.28
CA TRP A 254 12.31 -2.96 -36.34
C TRP A 254 12.09 -2.33 -37.74
N ALA A 255 11.18 -1.36 -37.85
CA ALA A 255 10.95 -0.64 -39.09
C ALA A 255 12.22 0.10 -39.57
N LEU A 256 12.95 0.74 -38.65
CA LEU A 256 14.24 1.39 -38.94
C LEU A 256 15.30 0.37 -39.36
N THR A 257 15.37 -0.79 -38.70
CA THR A 257 16.30 -1.88 -39.05
C THR A 257 16.04 -2.38 -40.47
N LYS A 258 14.77 -2.56 -40.88
CA LYS A 258 14.44 -2.93 -42.26
C LYS A 258 14.83 -1.85 -43.27
N LYS A 259 14.65 -0.58 -42.91
CA LYS A 259 14.99 0.56 -43.77
C LYS A 259 16.51 0.73 -43.91
N TYR A 260 17.27 0.40 -42.87
CA TYR A 260 18.71 0.55 -42.79
C TYR A 260 19.38 -0.75 -42.30
N PRO A 261 19.35 -1.84 -43.10
CA PRO A 261 19.76 -3.18 -42.66
C PRO A 261 21.25 -3.33 -42.36
N GLU A 262 22.08 -2.41 -42.87
CA GLU A 262 23.54 -2.40 -42.67
C GLU A 262 23.95 -1.67 -41.38
N GLU A 263 23.03 -0.95 -40.72
CA GLU A 263 23.33 -0.17 -39.53
C GLU A 263 23.36 -1.05 -38.28
N HIS A 264 24.28 -0.76 -37.37
CA HIS A 264 24.36 -1.46 -36.09
C HIS A 264 23.15 -1.11 -35.20
N PRO A 265 22.63 -2.01 -34.35
CA PRO A 265 21.48 -1.73 -33.48
C PRO A 265 21.59 -0.45 -32.64
N GLN A 266 22.81 -0.10 -32.20
CA GLN A 266 23.04 1.17 -31.50
C GLN A 266 22.80 2.39 -32.40
N GLN A 267 23.19 2.33 -33.68
CA GLN A 267 22.94 3.41 -34.62
C GLN A 267 21.44 3.54 -34.91
N ILE A 268 20.73 2.42 -35.06
CA ILE A 268 19.26 2.39 -35.18
C ILE A 268 18.58 3.06 -33.97
N LEU A 269 19.02 2.74 -32.74
CA LEU A 269 18.52 3.39 -31.54
C LEU A 269 18.80 4.90 -31.55
N GLN A 270 20.00 5.31 -31.96
CA GLN A 270 20.34 6.74 -32.08
C GLN A 270 19.48 7.46 -33.12
N MET A 271 19.08 6.79 -34.21
CA MET A 271 18.12 7.37 -35.16
C MET A 271 16.76 7.64 -34.51
N MET A 272 16.23 6.69 -33.72
CA MET A 272 14.97 6.92 -32.99
C MET A 272 15.11 8.05 -31.94
N ARG A 273 16.27 8.17 -31.29
CA ARG A 273 16.54 9.28 -30.37
C ARG A 273 16.60 10.62 -31.08
N ALA A 274 17.20 10.67 -32.28
CA ALA A 274 17.20 11.86 -33.11
C ALA A 274 15.78 12.24 -33.59
N GLU A 275 14.94 11.26 -33.91
CA GLU A 275 13.51 11.48 -34.22
C GLU A 275 12.77 12.12 -33.04
N HIS A 276 13.07 11.69 -31.80
CA HIS A 276 12.52 12.30 -30.60
C HIS A 276 12.95 13.76 -30.46
N GLU A 277 14.23 14.06 -30.61
CA GLU A 277 14.74 15.44 -30.55
C GLU A 277 14.11 16.34 -31.63
N GLU A 278 13.96 15.83 -32.86
CA GLU A 278 13.26 16.55 -33.92
C GLU A 278 11.80 16.84 -33.54
N PHE A 279 11.12 15.84 -32.97
CA PHE A 279 9.76 15.99 -32.47
C PHE A 279 9.65 17.07 -31.37
N LEU A 280 10.55 17.09 -30.39
CA LEU A 280 10.56 18.09 -29.31
C LEU A 280 10.77 19.52 -29.83
N ASN A 281 11.46 19.68 -30.98
CA ASN A 281 11.72 20.97 -31.61
C ASN A 281 10.58 21.47 -32.51
N LYS A 282 9.50 20.71 -32.69
CA LYS A 282 8.33 21.18 -33.45
C LYS A 282 7.63 22.34 -32.74
N PRO A 283 6.90 23.23 -33.45
CA PRO A 283 6.17 24.33 -32.82
C PRO A 283 5.06 23.89 -31.84
N ASN A 284 4.50 22.70 -32.07
CA ASN A 284 3.58 22.03 -31.17
C ASN A 284 3.85 20.52 -31.26
N PRO A 285 4.85 20.02 -30.50
CA PRO A 285 5.22 18.61 -30.50
C PRO A 285 4.00 17.73 -30.27
N PHE A 286 3.24 18.02 -29.21
CA PHE A 286 2.11 17.20 -28.77
C PHE A 286 1.05 17.00 -29.87
N LYS A 287 0.65 18.07 -30.56
CA LYS A 287 -0.30 17.99 -31.69
C LYS A 287 0.25 17.18 -32.88
N SER A 288 1.57 17.21 -33.10
CA SER A 288 2.18 16.46 -34.20
C SER A 288 2.14 14.94 -34.04
N LEU A 289 1.85 14.42 -32.83
CA LEU A 289 1.65 12.98 -32.61
C LEU A 289 0.30 12.50 -33.16
N ILE A 290 -0.70 13.39 -33.21
CA ILE A 290 -2.03 13.11 -33.75
C ILE A 290 -1.95 12.85 -35.27
N GLU A 291 -0.95 13.41 -35.93
CA GLU A 291 -0.68 13.24 -37.36
C GLU A 291 0.04 11.92 -37.69
N GLY A 292 0.36 11.12 -36.66
CA GLY A 292 0.85 9.75 -36.77
C GLY A 292 2.35 9.61 -36.52
N CYS A 293 2.72 8.89 -35.46
CA CYS A 293 3.94 8.11 -35.47
C CYS A 293 3.61 6.73 -36.06
N ASP A 294 4.13 6.44 -37.25
CA ASP A 294 3.91 5.17 -37.94
C ASP A 294 4.68 4.02 -37.23
N PHE A 295 4.14 3.55 -36.10
CA PHE A 295 4.52 2.31 -35.44
C PHE A 295 3.75 1.12 -36.02
N VAL A 296 3.56 1.11 -37.35
CA VAL A 296 2.62 0.23 -38.06
C VAL A 296 3.09 -1.23 -38.08
N GLU A 297 4.39 -1.47 -37.96
CA GLU A 297 4.92 -2.82 -37.88
C GLU A 297 4.67 -3.43 -36.50
N VAL A 298 4.35 -4.72 -36.42
CA VAL A 298 4.16 -5.42 -35.15
C VAL A 298 5.26 -6.45 -34.97
N VAL A 299 6.09 -6.26 -33.95
CA VAL A 299 7.12 -7.23 -33.54
C VAL A 299 6.53 -8.18 -32.50
N ASP A 300 6.67 -9.48 -32.71
CA ASP A 300 6.32 -10.47 -31.68
C ASP A 300 7.42 -10.51 -30.61
N LEU A 301 7.08 -10.06 -29.40
CA LEU A 301 7.96 -10.06 -28.23
C LEU A 301 7.65 -11.19 -27.25
N SER A 302 6.72 -12.10 -27.59
CA SER A 302 6.22 -13.17 -26.69
C SER A 302 7.31 -14.08 -26.13
N ALA A 303 8.39 -14.29 -26.87
CA ALA A 303 9.54 -15.05 -26.41
C ALA A 303 10.24 -14.43 -25.17
N HIS A 304 10.04 -13.14 -24.89
CA HIS A 304 10.72 -12.45 -23.79
C HIS A 304 9.99 -12.57 -22.44
N PHE A 305 8.70 -12.88 -22.40
CA PHE A 305 7.89 -12.91 -21.17
C PHE A 305 7.14 -14.23 -20.95
N THR A 306 7.84 -15.36 -21.07
CA THR A 306 7.24 -16.68 -20.77
C THR A 306 6.88 -16.81 -19.28
N PRO A 307 5.93 -17.68 -18.90
CA PRO A 307 5.59 -17.92 -17.50
C PRO A 307 6.81 -18.26 -16.62
N ASP A 308 7.76 -19.04 -17.14
CA ASP A 308 8.98 -19.38 -16.40
C ASP A 308 9.87 -18.16 -16.15
N LYS A 309 9.99 -17.24 -17.11
CA LYS A 309 10.75 -16.00 -16.95
C LYS A 309 10.08 -15.04 -15.98
N ILE A 310 8.75 -14.93 -16.05
CA ILE A 310 7.94 -14.14 -15.11
C ILE A 310 8.12 -14.69 -13.69
N ASN A 311 8.00 -16.00 -13.50
CA ASN A 311 8.20 -16.65 -12.20
C ASN A 311 9.65 -16.49 -11.69
N ALA A 312 10.65 -16.59 -12.57
CA ALA A 312 12.05 -16.37 -12.20
C ALA A 312 12.28 -14.94 -11.72
N PHE A 313 11.76 -13.94 -12.44
CA PHE A 313 11.80 -12.54 -12.02
C PHE A 313 11.08 -12.33 -10.68
N ALA A 314 9.88 -12.88 -10.53
CA ALA A 314 9.07 -12.75 -9.32
C ALA A 314 9.77 -13.35 -8.10
N ASN A 315 10.41 -14.52 -8.26
CA ASN A 315 11.17 -15.17 -7.20
C ASN A 315 12.43 -14.38 -6.82
N GLN A 316 13.15 -13.83 -7.80
CA GLN A 316 14.36 -13.03 -7.54
C GLN A 316 14.06 -11.72 -6.80
N ASN A 317 12.91 -11.10 -7.10
CA ASN A 317 12.52 -9.80 -6.55
C ASN A 317 11.40 -9.91 -5.50
N ARG A 318 11.13 -11.10 -4.99
CA ARG A 318 9.93 -11.43 -4.23
C ARG A 318 9.68 -10.48 -3.05
N ASP A 319 10.74 -10.13 -2.33
CA ASP A 319 10.67 -9.27 -1.16
C ASP A 319 10.17 -7.86 -1.51
N SER A 320 10.87 -7.21 -2.45
CA SER A 320 10.54 -5.88 -2.97
C SER A 320 9.15 -5.86 -3.62
N LEU A 321 8.84 -6.88 -4.43
CA LEU A 321 7.54 -7.01 -5.09
C LEU A 321 6.39 -7.10 -4.09
N THR A 322 6.49 -7.96 -3.08
CA THR A 322 5.43 -8.07 -2.08
C THR A 322 5.27 -6.78 -1.28
N ALA A 323 6.37 -6.15 -0.87
CA ALA A 323 6.31 -4.91 -0.12
C ALA A 323 5.63 -3.78 -0.91
N ASN A 324 6.01 -3.61 -2.18
CA ASN A 324 5.43 -2.60 -3.06
C ASN A 324 3.97 -2.89 -3.44
N LEU A 325 3.63 -4.15 -3.70
CA LEU A 325 2.25 -4.55 -4.02
C LEU A 325 1.30 -4.40 -2.81
N ILE A 326 1.78 -4.58 -1.57
CA ILE A 326 1.01 -4.25 -0.36
C ILE A 326 0.60 -2.76 -0.40
N VAL A 327 1.53 -1.85 -0.72
CA VAL A 327 1.23 -0.41 -0.82
C VAL A 327 0.26 -0.12 -1.96
N LEU A 328 0.43 -0.80 -3.09
CA LEU A 328 -0.38 -0.55 -4.29
C LEU A 328 -1.81 -1.06 -4.19
N ASN A 329 -2.01 -2.23 -3.59
CA ASN A 329 -3.25 -2.99 -3.73
C ASN A 329 -4.08 -3.07 -2.44
N THR A 330 -3.60 -2.53 -1.31
CA THR A 330 -4.37 -2.53 -0.06
C THR A 330 -5.32 -1.33 -0.03
N ASP A 331 -6.61 -1.60 -0.11
CA ASP A 331 -7.64 -0.57 -0.15
C ASP A 331 -7.75 0.15 1.19
N GLU A 332 -7.97 1.46 1.14
CA GLU A 332 -8.27 2.29 2.31
C GLU A 332 -7.21 2.24 3.42
N ALA A 333 -6.02 1.68 3.18
CA ALA A 333 -5.02 1.48 4.21
C ALA A 333 -4.42 2.79 4.72
N THR A 334 -4.19 2.88 6.03
CA THR A 334 -3.36 3.93 6.62
C THR A 334 -1.88 3.59 6.51
N LEU A 335 -0.99 4.55 6.80
CA LEU A 335 0.45 4.27 6.89
C LEU A 335 0.73 3.13 7.88
N GLN A 336 0.12 3.15 9.06
CA GLN A 336 0.33 2.13 10.09
C GLN A 336 -0.20 0.75 9.69
N ASP A 337 -1.26 0.71 8.87
CA ASP A 337 -1.78 -0.57 8.39
C ASP A 337 -0.79 -1.22 7.42
N ILE A 338 -0.20 -0.41 6.54
CA ILE A 338 0.83 -0.87 5.60
C ILE A 338 2.09 -1.30 6.35
N GLU A 339 2.56 -0.56 7.36
CA GLU A 339 3.69 -0.95 8.21
C GLU A 339 3.47 -2.35 8.81
N VAL A 340 2.26 -2.62 9.33
CA VAL A 340 1.91 -3.92 9.89
C VAL A 340 1.94 -5.00 8.80
N LEU A 341 1.34 -4.76 7.64
CA LEU A 341 1.34 -5.75 6.56
C LEU A 341 2.76 -6.06 6.05
N VAL A 342 3.65 -5.06 6.02
CA VAL A 342 5.08 -5.25 5.70
C VAL A 342 5.80 -6.06 6.78
N ASP A 343 5.50 -5.85 8.06
CA ASP A 343 6.03 -6.67 9.17
C ASP A 343 5.54 -8.12 9.08
N ILE A 344 4.23 -8.32 8.81
CA ILE A 344 3.64 -9.65 8.57
C ILE A 344 4.33 -10.33 7.38
N LYS A 345 4.58 -9.62 6.27
CA LYS A 345 5.35 -10.12 5.12
C LYS A 345 6.73 -10.60 5.56
N ASN A 346 7.48 -9.79 6.31
CA ASN A 346 8.82 -10.19 6.81
C ASN A 346 8.74 -11.47 7.63
N ARG A 347 7.75 -11.58 8.51
CA ARG A 347 7.56 -12.77 9.32
C ARG A 347 7.23 -14.02 8.49
N ILE A 348 6.43 -13.88 7.44
CA ILE A 348 6.15 -14.98 6.51
C ILE A 348 7.43 -15.39 5.76
N PHE A 349 8.28 -14.46 5.35
CA PHE A 349 9.59 -14.78 4.74
C PHE A 349 10.49 -15.55 5.70
N GLU A 350 10.59 -15.12 6.96
CA GLU A 350 11.35 -15.84 7.98
C GLU A 350 10.82 -17.28 8.17
N TYR A 351 9.50 -17.45 8.14
CA TYR A 351 8.88 -18.77 8.24
C TYR A 351 9.17 -19.65 7.01
N ILE A 352 9.08 -19.10 5.79
CA ILE A 352 9.46 -19.82 4.56
C ILE A 352 10.93 -20.24 4.62
N HIS A 353 11.81 -19.33 5.01
CA HIS A 353 13.23 -19.62 5.17
C HIS A 353 13.48 -20.69 6.24
N TYR A 354 12.75 -20.65 7.36
CA TYR A 354 12.79 -21.68 8.39
C TYR A 354 12.42 -23.06 7.82
N LEU A 355 11.31 -23.15 7.08
CA LEU A 355 10.86 -24.38 6.43
C LEU A 355 11.92 -24.93 5.45
N GLU A 356 12.46 -24.06 4.60
CA GLU A 356 13.44 -24.46 3.59
C GLU A 356 14.76 -24.95 4.20
N ASN A 357 15.12 -24.52 5.42
CA ASN A 357 16.39 -24.87 6.05
C ASN A 357 16.32 -25.97 7.11
N HIS A 358 15.15 -26.27 7.68
CA HIS A 358 14.99 -27.32 8.70
C HIS A 358 14.50 -28.64 8.06
N ARG A 359 15.49 -29.48 7.67
CA ARG A 359 15.41 -30.49 6.59
C ARG A 359 14.79 -31.86 6.90
N SER A 360 14.24 -32.15 8.09
CA SER A 360 13.92 -33.55 8.42
C SER A 360 12.78 -34.17 7.61
N ASP A 361 11.97 -33.39 6.87
CA ASP A 361 10.73 -33.91 6.26
C ASP A 361 10.37 -33.31 4.87
N LYS A 362 11.38 -32.87 4.09
CA LYS A 362 11.18 -32.14 2.81
C LYS A 362 10.42 -32.89 1.72
N THR A 363 10.36 -34.22 1.80
CA THR A 363 9.60 -35.05 0.86
C THR A 363 8.18 -35.34 1.35
N SER A 364 7.83 -34.92 2.58
CA SER A 364 6.48 -35.13 3.08
C SER A 364 5.49 -34.19 2.40
N VAL A 365 4.31 -34.74 2.13
CA VAL A 365 3.14 -33.98 1.68
C VAL A 365 2.81 -32.87 2.69
N THR A 366 2.96 -33.14 3.99
CA THR A 366 2.72 -32.17 5.05
C THR A 366 3.65 -30.96 4.98
N PHE A 367 4.94 -31.18 4.73
CA PHE A 367 5.91 -30.09 4.55
C PHE A 367 5.55 -29.23 3.33
N ASN A 368 5.31 -29.86 2.17
CA ASN A 368 4.98 -29.13 0.94
C ASN A 368 3.69 -28.33 1.10
N ASN A 369 2.69 -28.87 1.78
CA ASN A 369 1.45 -28.14 2.07
C ASN A 369 1.69 -26.90 2.94
N ARG A 370 2.55 -26.98 3.96
CA ARG A 370 2.90 -25.83 4.82
C ARG A 370 3.68 -24.76 4.05
N LEU A 371 4.65 -25.16 3.24
CA LEU A 371 5.44 -24.24 2.40
C LEU A 371 4.55 -23.56 1.35
N ASN A 372 3.69 -24.31 0.67
CA ASN A 372 2.74 -23.76 -0.29
C ASN A 372 1.76 -22.78 0.36
N ALA A 373 1.23 -23.10 1.55
CA ALA A 373 0.36 -22.20 2.29
C ALA A 373 1.08 -20.89 2.66
N ALA A 374 2.33 -20.96 3.12
CA ALA A 374 3.13 -19.77 3.41
C ALA A 374 3.41 -18.93 2.16
N ASN A 375 3.68 -19.59 1.01
CA ASN A 375 3.84 -18.89 -0.25
C ASN A 375 2.54 -18.21 -0.71
N GLU A 376 1.41 -18.88 -0.55
CA GLU A 376 0.09 -18.32 -0.87
C GLU A 376 -0.26 -17.16 0.06
N MET A 377 0.18 -17.14 1.32
CA MET A 377 0.04 -15.96 2.17
C MET A 377 0.73 -14.72 1.56
N LEU A 378 1.91 -14.89 0.95
CA LEU A 378 2.56 -13.78 0.24
C LEU A 378 1.79 -13.38 -1.01
N THR A 379 1.21 -14.33 -1.75
CA THR A 379 0.30 -14.05 -2.88
C THR A 379 -0.93 -13.25 -2.43
N VAL A 380 -1.51 -13.57 -1.27
CA VAL A 380 -2.64 -12.83 -0.70
C VAL A 380 -2.23 -11.38 -0.40
N LEU A 381 -1.08 -11.17 0.24
CA LEU A 381 -0.57 -9.83 0.50
C LEU A 381 -0.28 -9.04 -0.78
N GLN A 382 0.24 -9.71 -1.82
CA GLN A 382 0.45 -9.10 -3.14
C GLN A 382 -0.85 -8.71 -3.83
N LYS A 383 -1.89 -9.56 -3.79
CA LYS A 383 -3.20 -9.25 -4.37
C LYS A 383 -3.92 -8.11 -3.65
N GLY A 384 -3.65 -7.92 -2.36
CA GLY A 384 -4.24 -6.87 -1.55
C GLY A 384 -5.75 -7.04 -1.38
N GLY A 385 -6.51 -5.95 -1.48
CA GLY A 385 -7.91 -5.92 -1.06
C GLY A 385 -8.13 -5.05 0.17
N THR A 386 -9.35 -5.09 0.69
CA THR A 386 -9.63 -4.62 2.03
C THR A 386 -8.99 -5.56 3.05
N ILE A 387 -8.33 -5.00 4.06
CA ILE A 387 -7.62 -5.81 5.07
C ILE A 387 -8.59 -6.79 5.76
N LYS A 388 -9.79 -6.31 6.10
CA LYS A 388 -10.79 -7.08 6.85
C LYS A 388 -11.58 -8.04 5.98
N GLY A 389 -11.90 -7.66 4.75
CA GLY A 389 -12.77 -8.43 3.85
C GLY A 389 -12.03 -9.45 3.00
N ASP A 390 -10.79 -9.15 2.61
CA ASP A 390 -10.05 -9.94 1.63
C ASP A 390 -8.79 -10.57 2.23
N VAL A 391 -7.92 -9.74 2.81
CA VAL A 391 -6.60 -10.19 3.29
C VAL A 391 -6.73 -11.15 4.47
N ILE A 392 -7.40 -10.74 5.55
CA ILE A 392 -7.50 -11.56 6.77
C ILE A 392 -8.20 -12.91 6.52
N PRO A 393 -9.35 -12.99 5.83
CA PRO A 393 -9.98 -14.26 5.55
C PRO A 393 -9.07 -15.21 4.75
N ALA A 394 -8.41 -14.72 3.69
CA ALA A 394 -7.54 -15.54 2.88
C ALA A 394 -6.27 -15.99 3.64
N ILE A 395 -5.68 -15.13 4.48
CA ILE A 395 -4.57 -15.54 5.37
C ILE A 395 -5.03 -16.60 6.38
N LYS A 396 -6.23 -16.47 6.96
CA LYS A 396 -6.81 -17.47 7.89
C LYS A 396 -6.98 -18.83 7.22
N GLU A 397 -7.38 -18.88 5.96
CA GLU A 397 -7.47 -20.13 5.20
C GLU A 397 -6.10 -20.81 5.11
N GLN A 398 -5.05 -20.05 4.80
CA GLN A 398 -3.68 -20.59 4.75
C GLN A 398 -3.15 -21.00 6.13
N MET A 399 -3.50 -20.26 7.19
CA MET A 399 -3.19 -20.65 8.57
C MET A 399 -3.81 -22.01 8.91
N ALA A 400 -5.08 -22.22 8.54
CA ALA A 400 -5.76 -23.49 8.78
C ALA A 400 -5.13 -24.66 7.99
N VAL A 401 -4.56 -24.40 6.81
CA VAL A 401 -3.75 -25.41 6.09
C VAL A 401 -2.51 -25.76 6.90
N ILE A 402 -1.78 -24.79 7.44
CA ILE A 402 -0.59 -25.05 8.26
C ILE A 402 -0.96 -25.87 9.50
N GLU A 403 -2.00 -25.47 10.23
CA GLU A 403 -2.50 -26.14 11.44
C GLU A 403 -2.85 -27.62 11.21
N LYS A 404 -3.54 -27.93 10.11
CA LYS A 404 -3.95 -29.31 9.77
C LYS A 404 -2.78 -30.20 9.36
N ASN A 405 -1.66 -29.62 8.96
CA ASN A 405 -0.50 -30.35 8.48
C ASN A 405 0.57 -30.57 9.56
N LYS A 406 0.15 -30.75 10.83
CA LYS A 406 1.01 -31.11 11.98
C LYS A 406 2.20 -30.16 12.17
N PRO A 407 1.93 -28.87 12.46
CA PRO A 407 3.00 -27.91 12.67
C PRO A 407 3.83 -28.25 13.92
N GLY A 408 5.12 -27.98 13.88
CA GLY A 408 6.01 -28.00 15.03
C GLY A 408 5.84 -26.75 15.93
N LEU A 409 6.52 -26.73 17.07
CA LEU A 409 6.37 -25.67 18.07
C LEU A 409 6.72 -24.27 17.53
N ALA A 410 7.78 -24.14 16.73
CA ALA A 410 8.16 -22.86 16.11
C ALA A 410 7.07 -22.36 15.14
N GLU A 411 6.45 -23.26 14.38
CA GLU A 411 5.37 -22.95 13.44
C GLU A 411 4.09 -22.55 14.19
N LEU A 412 3.80 -23.17 15.35
CA LEU A 412 2.73 -22.73 16.24
C LEU A 412 2.97 -21.31 16.78
N GLY A 413 4.22 -20.96 17.10
CA GLY A 413 4.60 -19.61 17.48
C GLY A 413 4.37 -18.59 16.35
N PHE A 414 4.69 -18.97 15.11
CA PHE A 414 4.38 -18.16 13.92
C PHE A 414 2.88 -17.92 13.76
N LEU A 415 2.05 -18.97 13.88
CA LEU A 415 0.59 -18.85 13.81
C LEU A 415 0.04 -17.95 14.93
N GLY A 416 0.54 -18.10 16.16
CA GLY A 416 0.16 -17.26 17.30
C GLY A 416 0.46 -15.77 17.05
N TYR A 417 1.64 -15.47 16.49
CA TYR A 417 2.01 -14.11 16.10
C TYR A 417 1.05 -13.53 15.04
N LEU A 418 0.64 -14.31 14.03
CA LEU A 418 -0.36 -13.85 13.05
C LEU A 418 -1.72 -13.54 13.70
N VAL A 419 -2.15 -14.35 14.67
CA VAL A 419 -3.39 -14.07 15.42
C VAL A 419 -3.29 -12.74 16.16
N GLU A 420 -2.19 -12.50 16.87
CA GLU A 420 -1.99 -11.30 17.68
C GLU A 420 -1.85 -10.03 16.82
N HIS A 421 -0.95 -10.06 15.83
CA HIS A 421 -0.52 -8.86 15.12
C HIS A 421 -1.35 -8.53 13.87
N LEU A 422 -2.03 -9.50 13.28
CA LEU A 422 -2.92 -9.30 12.14
C LEU A 422 -4.40 -9.41 12.56
N ILE A 423 -4.81 -10.55 13.10
CA ILE A 423 -6.25 -10.82 13.31
C ILE A 423 -6.81 -9.95 14.44
N ASP A 424 -6.26 -10.06 15.64
CA ASP A 424 -6.75 -9.35 16.83
C ASP A 424 -6.56 -7.83 16.71
N ARG A 425 -5.55 -7.37 15.93
CA ARG A 425 -5.35 -5.94 15.63
C ARG A 425 -6.47 -5.35 14.78
N PHE A 426 -6.83 -5.99 13.68
CA PHE A 426 -7.79 -5.43 12.71
C PHE A 426 -9.24 -5.86 12.96
N LEU A 427 -9.44 -7.00 13.62
CA LEU A 427 -10.72 -7.54 14.05
C LEU A 427 -10.71 -7.72 15.57
N PRO A 428 -10.58 -6.62 16.35
CA PRO A 428 -10.54 -6.71 17.80
C PRO A 428 -11.76 -7.48 18.28
N LYS A 429 -11.51 -8.46 19.16
CA LYS A 429 -12.58 -9.26 19.77
C LYS A 429 -13.65 -8.30 20.28
N PRO A 430 -14.95 -8.55 20.00
CA PRO A 430 -16.00 -7.72 20.54
C PRO A 430 -15.77 -7.68 22.05
N THR A 431 -15.52 -6.48 22.58
CA THR A 431 -15.40 -6.26 24.02
C THR A 431 -16.62 -6.93 24.62
N MET A 432 -16.44 -7.91 25.50
CA MET A 432 -17.57 -8.53 26.19
C MET A 432 -18.43 -7.38 26.70
N ARG A 433 -19.68 -7.30 26.21
CA ARG A 433 -20.58 -6.17 26.52
C ARG A 433 -20.61 -6.04 28.04
N LYS A 434 -20.74 -4.81 28.56
CA LYS A 434 -20.90 -4.54 29.99
C LYS A 434 -21.94 -5.45 30.67
N GLU A 435 -22.94 -5.93 29.93
CA GLU A 435 -23.90 -6.94 30.37
C GLU A 435 -23.23 -8.27 30.74
N THR A 436 -22.31 -8.80 29.93
CA THR A 436 -21.58 -10.04 30.24
C THR A 436 -20.59 -9.87 31.40
N THR A 437 -19.96 -8.70 31.52
CA THR A 437 -19.10 -8.37 32.68
C THR A 437 -19.92 -8.32 33.96
N LYS A 438 -21.11 -7.71 33.91
CA LYS A 438 -22.05 -7.69 35.03
C LYS A 438 -22.56 -9.09 35.38
N THR A 439 -22.86 -9.93 34.39
CA THR A 439 -23.24 -11.33 34.62
C THR A 439 -22.08 -12.15 35.21
N LEU A 440 -20.83 -11.88 34.81
CA LEU A 440 -19.64 -12.54 35.38
C LEU A 440 -19.36 -12.08 36.82
N GLU A 441 -19.53 -10.79 37.12
CA GLU A 441 -19.46 -10.25 38.48
C GLU A 441 -20.59 -10.80 39.36
N GLU A 442 -21.83 -10.85 38.85
CA GLU A 442 -22.97 -11.47 39.53
C GLU A 442 -22.72 -12.97 39.77
N LEU A 443 -22.18 -13.71 38.79
CA LEU A 443 -21.82 -15.13 38.97
C LEU A 443 -20.68 -15.33 39.97
N GLN A 444 -19.71 -14.41 40.04
CA GLN A 444 -18.66 -14.46 41.08
C GLN A 444 -19.25 -14.23 42.48
N THR A 445 -20.29 -13.40 42.64
CA THR A 445 -21.00 -13.27 43.92
C THR A 445 -21.80 -14.52 44.33
N PHE A 446 -22.17 -15.39 43.38
CA PHE A 446 -22.80 -16.69 43.67
C PHE A 446 -21.81 -17.78 44.08
N VAL A 447 -20.50 -17.61 43.80
CA VAL A 447 -19.44 -18.59 44.09
C VAL A 447 -18.70 -18.26 45.39
N GLU A 448 -18.99 -17.14 46.05
CA GLU A 448 -18.55 -16.95 47.43
C GLU A 448 -19.18 -18.02 48.34
N PRO A 449 -18.36 -18.81 49.06
CA PRO A 449 -18.88 -19.90 49.88
C PRO A 449 -19.74 -19.31 51.00
N LYS A 450 -21.02 -19.72 51.04
CA LYS A 450 -21.92 -19.46 52.17
C LYS A 450 -21.21 -19.89 53.46
N LYS A 451 -20.82 -18.91 54.28
CA LYS A 451 -20.08 -19.10 55.53
C LYS A 451 -20.87 -19.82 56.64
N ASP A 452 -22.11 -20.23 56.38
CA ASP A 452 -22.99 -20.85 57.37
C ASP A 452 -23.61 -22.16 56.83
N GLU A 453 -22.77 -23.17 56.59
CA GLU A 453 -23.23 -24.56 56.64
C GLU A 453 -22.71 -25.25 57.90
N PRO A 454 -23.59 -25.87 58.71
CA PRO A 454 -23.22 -26.50 59.96
C PRO A 454 -22.38 -27.75 59.69
N LYS A 455 -21.27 -27.87 60.42
CA LYS A 455 -20.33 -29.00 60.40
C LYS A 455 -21.10 -30.32 60.49
N ARG A 456 -21.11 -31.10 59.41
CA ARG A 456 -21.40 -32.53 59.46
C ARG A 456 -20.20 -33.24 60.06
N GLU A 457 -20.43 -33.92 61.18
CA GLU A 457 -19.48 -34.82 61.81
C GLU A 457 -19.04 -35.90 60.81
N GLN A 458 -17.72 -36.03 60.64
CA GLN A 458 -17.10 -37.12 59.89
C GLN A 458 -17.08 -38.38 60.77
N PRO A 459 -17.45 -39.56 60.26
CA PRO A 459 -17.14 -40.81 60.93
C PRO A 459 -15.65 -41.15 60.73
N GLU A 460 -14.96 -41.44 61.82
CA GLU A 460 -13.61 -42.01 61.83
C GLU A 460 -13.58 -43.31 60.99
N VAL A 461 -12.75 -43.32 59.96
CA VAL A 461 -12.36 -44.56 59.28
C VAL A 461 -10.88 -44.80 59.53
N GLN A 462 -10.63 -45.88 60.25
CA GLN A 462 -9.33 -46.43 60.63
C GLN A 462 -8.43 -46.65 59.42
N SER A 463 -7.20 -46.15 59.52
CA SER A 463 -6.07 -46.49 58.67
C SER A 463 -5.77 -47.98 58.75
N LYS A 464 -5.94 -48.71 57.64
CA LYS A 464 -5.28 -49.99 57.42
C LYS A 464 -4.12 -49.77 56.45
N ASP A 465 -2.94 -50.10 56.93
CA ASP A 465 -1.72 -50.26 56.15
C ASP A 465 -1.96 -51.18 54.95
N ILE A 466 -1.56 -50.74 53.77
CA ILE A 466 -1.39 -51.62 52.60
C ILE A 466 0.03 -51.43 52.10
N GLU A 467 0.77 -52.54 52.17
CA GLU A 467 2.13 -52.75 51.69
C GLU A 467 2.29 -52.37 50.21
N MET A 468 3.42 -51.74 49.89
CA MET A 468 3.87 -51.48 48.53
C MET A 468 4.47 -52.74 47.91
N ASP A 469 3.80 -53.32 46.93
CA ASP A 469 4.40 -54.31 46.03
C ASP A 469 5.24 -53.62 44.94
N VAL A 470 6.53 -53.96 44.94
CA VAL A 470 7.55 -53.56 43.98
C VAL A 470 7.45 -54.44 42.74
N PHE A 471 7.16 -53.87 41.57
CA PHE A 471 7.25 -54.57 40.29
C PHE A 471 8.62 -54.32 39.61
N PRO A 472 9.27 -55.36 39.05
CA PRO A 472 10.62 -55.30 38.48
C PRO A 472 10.65 -54.83 37.00
N PRO A 473 11.83 -54.45 36.46
CA PRO A 473 11.96 -53.90 35.12
C PRO A 473 11.93 -55.00 34.05
N SER A 474 11.17 -54.77 32.98
CA SER A 474 11.08 -55.66 31.82
C SER A 474 12.25 -55.45 30.85
N GLU A 475 12.92 -56.56 30.54
CA GLU A 475 14.00 -56.68 29.57
C GLU A 475 13.54 -56.46 28.12
N VAL A 476 14.40 -55.76 27.37
CA VAL A 476 14.35 -55.58 25.92
C VAL A 476 14.91 -56.83 25.24
N LYS A 477 14.16 -57.44 24.32
CA LYS A 477 14.70 -58.40 23.34
C LYS A 477 14.63 -57.80 21.93
N LEU A 478 15.82 -57.61 21.35
CA LEU A 478 16.05 -57.30 19.95
C LEU A 478 15.67 -58.50 19.06
N LYS A 479 15.05 -58.20 17.92
CA LYS A 479 15.18 -58.95 16.67
C LYS A 479 15.37 -57.97 15.54
#